data_AF-A0A916GX66-F1
#
_entry.id   AF-A0A916GX66-F1
#
_cell.length_a   1.000
_cell.length_b   1.000
_cell.length_c   1.000
_cell.angle_alpha   90.00
_cell.angle_beta   90.00
_cell.angle_gamma   90.00
#
_symmetry.space_group_name_H-M   'P 1'
#
loop_
_entity.id
_entity.type
_entity.pdbx_description
1 polymer ?
#
loop_
_entity_poly.entity_id
_entity_poly.type
_entity_poly.pdbx_seq_one_letter_code
_entity_poly.pdbx_strand_id
1 'polypeptide(L)' 'MSRFFIFLIKLYQISISPYLGNNCRFSPTCSQYCIEALKKYGFFKGMRYSIKRISKCHPLGSSGYDPVP' A
#
# COMPACT_ATOMS: atom_id res chain seq x y z
N MET A 1 -2.25 18.67 -5.26
CA MET A 1 -2.87 17.84 -6.31
C MET A 1 -2.89 16.32 -6.01
N SER A 2 -2.30 15.82 -4.93
CA SER A 2 -2.26 14.38 -4.58
C SER A 2 -3.33 13.90 -3.59
N ARG A 3 -4.04 14.82 -2.90
CA ARG A 3 -5.05 14.46 -1.87
C ARG A 3 -6.29 13.75 -2.43
N PHE A 4 -6.73 14.10 -3.64
CA PHE A 4 -7.92 13.50 -4.26
C PHE A 4 -7.71 12.00 -4.54
N PHE A 5 -6.53 11.64 -5.05
CA PHE A 5 -6.16 10.23 -5.28
C PHE A 5 -5.97 9.45 -3.98
N ILE A 6 -5.37 10.05 -2.96
CA ILE A 6 -5.25 9.43 -1.63
C ILE A 6 -6.65 9.20 -1.04
N PHE A 7 -7.60 10.11 -1.31
CA PHE A 7 -8.99 9.96 -0.86
C PHE A 7 -9.71 8.81 -1.56
N LEU A 8 -9.59 8.67 -2.88
CA LEU A 8 -10.09 7.52 -3.64
C LEU A 8 -9.52 6.19 -3.14
N ILE A 9 -8.21 6.16 -2.86
CA ILE A 9 -7.53 4.97 -2.35
C ILE A 9 -7.99 4.65 -0.92
N LYS A 10 -8.18 5.66 -0.07
CA LYS A 10 -8.77 5.47 1.27
C LYS A 10 -10.21 4.99 1.21
N LEU A 11 -11.01 5.48 0.26
CA LEU A 11 -12.39 5.04 0.07
C LEU A 11 -12.43 3.57 -0.34
N TYR A 12 -11.60 3.18 -1.32
CA TYR A 12 -11.42 1.79 -1.72
C TYR A 12 -10.94 0.93 -0.54
N GLN A 13 -9.98 1.44 0.23
CA GLN A 13 -9.46 0.75 1.40
C GLN A 13 -10.55 0.57 2.47
N ILE A 14 -11.39 1.56 2.76
CA ILE A 14 -12.45 1.42 3.78
C ILE A 14 -13.55 0.47 3.30
N SER A 15 -13.88 0.47 2.02
CA SER A 15 -14.93 -0.40 1.46
C SER A 15 -14.46 -1.85 1.26
N ILE A 16 -13.18 -2.09 0.92
CA ILE A 16 -12.67 -3.43 0.56
C ILE A 16 -11.71 -4.02 1.61
N SER A 17 -11.00 -3.22 2.40
CA SER A 17 -10.13 -3.72 3.48
C SER A 17 -10.84 -4.60 4.52
N PRO A 18 -12.11 -4.35 4.94
CA PRO A 18 -12.77 -5.26 5.87
C PRO A 18 -13.07 -6.64 5.25
N TYR A 19 -13.22 -6.70 3.92
CA TYR A 19 -13.46 -7.95 3.20
C TYR A 19 -12.18 -8.73 2.88
N LEU A 20 -11.03 -8.05 2.79
CA LEU A 20 -9.77 -8.67 2.36
C LEU A 20 -8.88 -9.16 3.51
N GLY A 21 -9.21 -8.80 4.77
CA GLY A 21 -8.46 -9.21 5.96
C GLY A 21 -7.01 -8.69 6.01
N ASN A 22 -6.37 -8.78 7.18
CA ASN A 22 -4.94 -8.45 7.35
C ASN A 22 -4.05 -9.55 6.75
N ASN A 23 -4.04 -9.70 5.43
CA ASN A 23 -3.14 -10.61 4.70
C ASN A 23 -1.73 -10.01 4.48
N CYS A 24 -1.48 -8.78 4.92
CA CYS A 24 -0.16 -8.15 4.76
C CYS A 24 0.85 -8.76 5.74
N ARG A 25 1.82 -9.49 5.18
CA ARG A 25 2.97 -10.08 5.89
C ARG A 25 4.10 -9.10 6.21
N PHE A 26 4.02 -7.88 5.67
CA PHE A 26 5.02 -6.84 5.87
C PHE A 26 4.48 -5.73 6.77
N SER A 27 5.36 -5.19 7.60
CA SER A 27 5.10 -4.00 8.41
C SER A 27 5.90 -2.80 7.84
N PRO A 28 5.29 -1.61 7.68
CA PRO A 28 3.87 -1.31 7.78
C PRO A 28 3.06 -2.00 6.66
N THR A 29 1.74 -2.09 6.86
CA THR A 29 0.80 -2.75 5.93
C THR A 29 0.93 -2.21 4.50
N CYS A 30 0.56 -3.03 3.51
CA CYS A 30 0.68 -2.70 2.08
C CYS A 30 -0.05 -1.38 1.72
N SER A 31 -1.16 -1.10 2.40
CA SER A 31 -1.94 0.12 2.24
C SER A 31 -1.34 1.33 2.93
N GLN A 32 -0.81 1.20 4.16
CA GLN A 32 -0.04 2.27 4.79
C GLN A 32 1.17 2.65 3.95
N TYR A 33 1.90 1.65 3.45
CA TYR A 33 3.01 1.86 2.53
C TYR A 33 2.56 2.59 1.27
N CYS A 34 1.39 2.25 0.74
CA CYS A 34 0.82 2.94 -0.42
C CYS A 34 0.55 4.42 -0.13
N ILE A 35 -0.04 4.73 1.02
CA ILE A 35 -0.29 6.11 1.45
C ILE A 35 1.01 6.88 1.66
N GLU A 36 2.02 6.29 2.30
CA GLU A 36 3.34 6.92 2.48
C GLU A 36 4.04 7.14 1.14
N ALA A 37 4.07 6.15 0.26
CA ALA A 37 4.71 6.24 -1.05
C ALA A 37 4.05 7.31 -1.93
N LEU A 38 2.71 7.41 -1.88
CA LEU A 38 1.96 8.47 -2.55
C LEU A 38 2.22 9.85 -1.98
N LYS A 39 2.38 9.97 -0.65
CA LYS A 39 2.76 11.23 0.01
C LYS A 39 4.18 11.67 -0.35
N LYS A 40 5.13 10.73 -0.38
CA LYS A 40 6.56 11.02 -0.56
C LYS A 40 6.96 11.22 -2.03
N TYR A 41 6.46 10.38 -2.92
CA TYR A 41 6.88 10.36 -4.33
C TYR A 41 5.78 10.77 -5.33
N GLY A 42 4.56 11.06 -4.87
CA GLY A 42 3.42 11.36 -5.73
C GLY A 42 2.76 10.10 -6.33
N PHE A 43 1.74 10.30 -7.17
CA PHE A 43 0.88 9.22 -7.67
C PHE A 43 1.64 8.15 -8.46
N PHE A 44 2.31 8.53 -9.55
CA PHE A 44 2.95 7.58 -10.45
C PHE A 44 4.06 6.74 -9.80
N LYS A 45 4.98 7.38 -9.06
CA LYS A 45 6.04 6.66 -8.33
C LYS A 45 5.46 5.87 -7.16
N GLY A 46 4.57 6.47 -6.38
CA GLY A 46 3.93 5.82 -5.24
C GLY A 46 3.19 4.54 -5.63
N MET A 47 2.45 4.57 -6.74
CA MET A 47 1.77 3.39 -7.26
C MET A 47 2.75 2.29 -7.67
N ARG A 48 3.85 2.64 -8.36
CA ARG A 48 4.88 1.67 -8.77
C ARG A 48 5.51 0.96 -7.56
N TYR A 49 5.87 1.69 -6.51
CA TYR A 49 6.42 1.09 -5.29
C TYR A 49 5.40 0.18 -4.58
N SER A 50 4.14 0.62 -4.53
CA SER A 50 3.06 -0.11 -3.87
C SER A 50 2.71 -1.41 -4.59
N ILE A 51 2.57 -1.38 -5.91
CA ILE A 51 2.30 -2.57 -6.74
C ILE A 51 3.44 -3.57 -6.60
N LYS A 52 4.70 -3.10 -6.65
CA LYS A 52 5.87 -3.95 -6.46
C LYS A 52 5.87 -4.67 -5.10
N ARG A 53 5.38 -4.00 -4.05
CA ARG A 53 5.28 -4.56 -2.69
C ARG A 53 4.09 -5.51 -2.53
N ILE A 54 2.92 -5.15 -3.08
CA ILE A 54 1.74 -6.03 -3.13
C ILE A 54 2.06 -7.33 -3.86
N SER A 55 2.78 -7.25 -4.98
CA SER A 55 3.22 -8.44 -5.74
C SER A 55 4.17 -9.35 -4.96
N LYS A 56 4.88 -8.84 -3.95
CA LYS A 56 5.71 -9.64 -3.03
C LYS A 56 4.92 -10.19 -1.85
N CYS A 57 3.75 -9.62 -1.57
CA CYS A 57 2.92 -9.96 -0.43
C CYS A 57 2.06 -11.19 -0.74
N HIS A 58 2.71 -12.35 -0.86
CA HIS A 58 2.07 -13.64 -1.06
C HIS A 58 2.59 -14.67 -0.05
N PRO A 59 1.88 -15.80 0.19
CA PRO A 59 2.22 -16.77 1.23
C PRO A 59 3.52 -17.55 1.02
N LEU A 60 4.16 -17.52 -0.16
CA LEU A 60 5.54 -18.01 -0.32
C LEU A 60 6.57 -16.87 -0.44
N GLY A 61 6.12 -15.63 -0.25
CA GLY A 61 6.95 -14.43 -0.26
C GLY A 61 7.54 -14.15 1.12
N SER A 62 8.51 -13.23 1.15
CA SER A 62 9.13 -12.77 2.38
C SER A 62 8.14 -12.03 3.29
N SER A 63 8.50 -11.90 4.57
CA SER A 63 7.79 -11.13 5.58
C SER A 63 8.81 -10.31 6.36
N GLY A 64 8.50 -9.08 6.75
CA GLY A 64 9.45 -8.23 7.47
C GLY A 64 9.09 -6.76 7.52
N TYR A 65 10.02 -5.94 8.01
CA TYR A 65 9.89 -4.49 8.04
C TYR A 65 10.53 -3.86 6.80
N ASP A 66 9.74 -3.16 5.98
CA ASP A 66 10.24 -2.53 4.73
C ASP A 66 9.60 -1.14 4.57
N PRO A 67 10.14 -0.11 5.24
CA PRO A 67 9.57 1.23 5.22
C PRO A 67 9.73 1.86 3.83
N VAL A 68 8.89 2.85 3.51
CA VAL A 68 9.04 3.60 2.26
C VAL A 68 10.36 4.40 2.30
N PRO A 69 11.28 4.17 1.33
CA PRO A 69 12.56 4.90 1.27
C PRO A 69 12.35 6.40 1.12
#